data_AF-A0A4Z1EQC4-F1
#
_entry.id   AF-A0A4Z1EQC4-F1
#
_cell.length_a   1.000
_cell.length_b   1.000
_cell.length_c   1.000
_cell.angle_alpha   90.00
_cell.angle_beta   90.00
_cell.angle_gamma   90.00
#
_symmetry.space_group_name_H-M   'P 1'
#
loop_
_entity.id
_entity.type
_entity.pdbx_description
1 polymer ?
#
loop_
_entity_poly.entity_id
_entity_poly.type
_entity_poly.pdbx_seq_one_letter_code
_entity_poly.pdbx_strand_id
1 'polypeptide(L)'
;MFKRPAAADMSSFMGPAKKQRSTKPPVKDYISLSKDDLISKKNHLEVVQLLMDLRGAYQQLQVKYREIEEELYDVEHENREYAEVIAELEREVRDYRSSRYSRVANRSATITRLIGDEDELKARIADNEDRIDILLKNNKEYKEQNNKLKTLNKDNATKIARLEAQIAKVAAEPGRNTAVAKQNSFDVRQQAEQLQEVMRSAIRAQIKWALCCKTSGKRWSYTCVVPSADVFYTLFNMDAATELAARNSGSRRKLIRYNSLELVGKDVFLKWDAGANNFTVSGKYGVTAIAYLE
;
A
#
# COMPACT_ATOMS: atom_id res chain seq x y z
N MET A 1 -15.27 21.74 5.63
CA MET A 1 -16.23 22.83 5.38
C MET A 1 -16.17 23.21 3.91
N PHE A 2 -17.04 22.63 3.08
CA PHE A 2 -17.10 22.97 1.65
C PHE A 2 -18.37 23.78 1.37
N LYS A 3 -18.17 25.05 1.01
CA LYS A 3 -19.21 25.97 0.53
C LYS A 3 -19.65 25.50 -0.87
N ARG A 4 -20.95 25.25 -1.05
CA ARG A 4 -21.59 25.09 -2.36
C ARG A 4 -21.62 26.45 -3.07
N PRO A 5 -21.35 26.54 -4.39
CA PRO A 5 -21.74 27.71 -5.16
C PRO A 5 -23.19 27.59 -5.61
N ALA A 6 -23.85 28.74 -5.61
CA ALA A 6 -25.26 28.94 -5.88
C ALA A 6 -25.57 29.01 -7.38
N ALA A 7 -26.76 28.48 -7.70
CA ALA A 7 -27.73 28.90 -8.71
C ALA A 7 -27.25 29.66 -9.96
N ALA A 8 -27.35 28.95 -11.09
CA ALA A 8 -28.02 29.33 -12.33
C ALA A 8 -28.51 30.79 -12.47
N ASP A 9 -27.76 31.58 -13.25
CA ASP A 9 -28.28 32.76 -13.91
C ASP A 9 -28.95 32.34 -15.24
N MET A 10 -30.29 32.40 -15.26
CA MET A 10 -31.08 32.27 -16.47
C MET A 10 -31.04 33.60 -17.24
N SER A 11 -30.12 33.71 -18.19
CA SER A 11 -30.11 34.81 -19.16
C SER A 11 -31.10 34.48 -20.28
N SER A 12 -32.26 35.14 -20.24
CA SER A 12 -33.29 35.08 -21.25
C SER A 12 -32.79 35.74 -22.54
N PHE A 13 -32.43 34.93 -23.53
CA PHE A 13 -32.11 35.38 -24.87
C PHE A 13 -33.39 35.85 -25.56
N MET A 14 -33.73 37.13 -25.36
CA MET A 14 -34.75 37.85 -26.12
C MET A 14 -34.32 37.85 -27.59
N GLY A 15 -34.91 36.96 -28.39
CA GLY A 15 -34.74 36.96 -29.84
C GLY A 15 -35.12 38.31 -30.46
N PRO A 16 -34.53 38.66 -31.61
CA PRO A 16 -34.75 39.95 -32.23
C PRO A 16 -36.24 40.16 -32.54
N ALA A 17 -36.79 41.26 -32.04
CA ALA A 17 -38.16 41.68 -32.30
C ALA A 17 -38.44 41.69 -33.81
N LYS A 18 -39.35 40.82 -34.26
CA LYS A 18 -39.86 40.81 -35.63
C LYS A 18 -40.46 42.20 -35.90
N LYS A 19 -39.71 43.05 -36.59
CA LYS A 19 -40.22 44.30 -37.16
C LYS A 19 -41.35 43.92 -38.12
N GLN A 20 -42.57 44.20 -37.70
CA GLN A 20 -43.77 44.13 -38.53
C GLN A 20 -43.52 45.04 -39.74
N ARG A 21 -43.14 44.45 -40.88
CA ARG A 21 -43.09 45.18 -42.16
C ARG A 21 -44.52 45.59 -42.45
N SER A 22 -44.84 46.86 -42.24
CA SER A 22 -46.07 47.43 -42.77
C SER A 22 -45.97 47.34 -44.29
N THR A 23 -46.62 46.35 -44.88
CA THR A 23 -46.99 46.38 -46.29
C THR A 23 -47.88 47.60 -46.48
N LYS A 24 -47.29 48.72 -46.89
CA LYS A 24 -48.04 49.83 -47.47
C LYS A 24 -48.86 49.20 -48.61
N PRO A 25 -50.19 49.38 -48.63
CA PRO A 25 -50.98 48.89 -49.75
C PRO A 25 -50.39 49.50 -51.03
N PRO A 26 -50.22 48.71 -52.10
CA PRO A 26 -49.79 49.26 -53.38
C PRO A 26 -50.77 50.37 -53.73
N VAL A 27 -50.24 51.58 -53.92
CA VAL A 27 -50.99 52.72 -54.41
C VAL A 27 -51.68 52.26 -55.67
N LYS A 28 -53.00 52.12 -55.58
CA LYS A 28 -53.88 51.77 -56.69
C LYS A 28 -54.02 53.03 -57.53
N ASP A 29 -52.99 53.31 -58.32
CA ASP A 29 -53.09 54.18 -59.48
C ASP A 29 -53.90 53.42 -60.54
N TYR A 30 -55.21 53.34 -60.30
CA TYR A 30 -56.13 52.92 -61.33
C TYR A 30 -56.12 54.00 -62.40
N ILE A 31 -55.46 53.71 -63.52
CA ILE A 31 -55.67 54.42 -64.78
C ILE A 31 -57.14 54.14 -65.17
N SER A 32 -58.05 54.99 -64.71
CA SER A 32 -59.45 54.96 -65.11
C SER A 32 -59.54 55.47 -66.54
N LEU A 33 -59.49 54.55 -67.50
CA LEU A 33 -59.73 54.84 -68.91
C LEU A 33 -61.21 55.25 -69.07
N SER A 34 -61.42 56.51 -69.45
CA SER A 34 -62.73 57.07 -69.76
C SER A 34 -63.35 56.32 -70.94
N LYS A 35 -64.67 56.10 -70.87
CA LYS A 35 -65.46 55.32 -71.85
C LYS A 35 -65.42 55.93 -73.26
N ASP A 36 -65.12 57.22 -73.36
CA ASP A 36 -65.19 58.00 -74.60
C ASP A 36 -63.88 58.02 -75.42
N ASP A 37 -62.75 57.57 -74.85
CA ASP A 37 -61.45 57.48 -75.56
C ASP A 37 -61.25 56.17 -76.35
N LEU A 38 -62.21 55.25 -76.26
CA LEU A 38 -62.15 53.93 -76.93
C LEU A 38 -62.60 53.97 -78.40
N ILE A 39 -63.14 55.09 -78.90
CA ILE A 39 -63.63 55.22 -80.29
C ILE A 39 -62.56 55.80 -81.25
N SER A 40 -61.28 55.51 -80.98
CA SER A 40 -60.26 55.53 -82.03
C SER A 40 -59.83 54.09 -82.28
N LYS A 41 -60.32 53.48 -83.37
CA LYS A 41 -60.05 52.08 -83.76
C LYS A 41 -58.56 51.71 -83.81
N LYS A 42 -57.64 52.69 -83.78
CA LYS A 42 -56.19 52.50 -83.72
C LYS A 42 -55.69 52.06 -82.33
N ASN A 43 -56.44 52.34 -81.25
CA ASN A 43 -56.02 52.10 -79.86
C ASN A 43 -56.36 50.70 -79.34
N HIS A 44 -57.39 50.04 -79.86
CA HIS A 44 -57.82 48.72 -79.35
C HIS A 44 -56.79 47.62 -79.56
N LEU A 45 -56.09 47.61 -80.70
CA LEU A 45 -55.07 46.60 -80.99
C LEU A 45 -53.86 46.77 -80.07
N GLU A 46 -53.43 48.01 -79.81
CA GLU A 46 -52.34 48.34 -78.89
C GLU A 46 -52.69 47.94 -77.46
N VAL A 47 -53.93 48.19 -77.01
CA VAL A 47 -54.40 47.76 -75.68
C VAL A 47 -54.43 46.23 -75.55
N VAL A 48 -54.88 45.50 -76.58
CA VAL A 48 -54.86 44.03 -76.56
C VAL A 48 -53.44 43.49 -76.52
N GLN A 49 -52.52 44.08 -77.30
CA GLN A 49 -51.10 43.70 -77.28
C GLN A 49 -50.48 43.91 -75.89
N LEU A 50 -50.71 45.08 -75.28
CA LEU A 50 -50.24 45.38 -73.92
C LEU A 50 -50.77 44.38 -72.88
N LEU A 51 -52.03 43.96 -72.98
CA LEU A 51 -52.60 42.97 -72.07
C LEU A 51 -52.00 41.57 -72.28
N MET A 52 -51.70 41.19 -73.53
CA MET A 52 -51.02 39.93 -73.82
C MET A 52 -49.58 39.94 -73.28
N ASP A 53 -48.86 41.04 -73.48
CA ASP A 53 -47.49 41.22 -72.98
C ASP A 53 -47.47 41.21 -71.44
N LEU A 54 -48.42 41.90 -70.80
CA LEU A 54 -48.57 41.90 -69.35
C LEU A 54 -48.86 40.51 -68.80
N ARG A 55 -49.76 39.75 -69.46
CA ARG A 55 -50.05 38.36 -69.08
C ARG A 55 -48.81 37.47 -69.22
N GLY A 56 -48.04 37.63 -70.30
CA GLY A 56 -46.78 36.92 -70.51
C GLY A 56 -45.75 37.24 -69.42
N ALA A 57 -45.57 38.53 -69.09
CA ALA A 57 -44.69 38.97 -68.02
C ALA A 57 -45.11 38.42 -66.65
N TYR A 58 -46.42 38.41 -66.36
CA TYR A 58 -46.95 37.82 -65.12
C TYR A 58 -46.70 36.31 -65.03
N GLN A 59 -46.88 35.57 -66.12
CA GLN A 59 -46.58 34.13 -66.17
C GLN A 59 -45.09 33.85 -65.97
N GLN A 60 -44.20 34.63 -66.59
CA GLN A 60 -42.75 34.52 -66.38
C GLN A 60 -42.37 34.82 -64.93
N LEU A 61 -42.98 35.85 -64.32
CA LEU A 61 -42.76 36.17 -62.91
C LEU A 61 -43.22 35.03 -61.99
N GLN A 62 -44.34 34.38 -62.30
CA GLN A 62 -44.84 33.24 -61.54
C GLN A 62 -43.94 32.02 -61.63
N VAL A 63 -43.32 31.77 -62.80
CA VAL A 63 -42.32 30.71 -62.96
C VAL A 63 -41.08 31.02 -62.12
N LYS A 64 -40.52 32.22 -62.24
CA LYS A 64 -39.37 32.65 -61.43
C LYS A 64 -39.64 32.60 -59.93
N TYR A 65 -40.85 32.94 -59.50
CA TYR A 65 -41.23 32.85 -58.09
C TYR A 65 -41.17 31.40 -57.59
N ARG A 66 -41.66 30.44 -58.38
CA ARG A 66 -41.57 29.01 -58.04
C ARG A 66 -40.14 28.51 -58.02
N GLU A 67 -39.32 28.89 -59.00
CA GLU A 67 -37.89 28.53 -59.05
C GLU A 67 -37.16 29.03 -57.79
N ILE A 68 -37.37 30.29 -57.41
CA ILE A 68 -36.77 30.87 -56.18
C ILE A 68 -37.30 30.17 -54.91
N GLU A 69 -38.56 29.77 -54.88
CA GLU A 69 -39.15 29.06 -53.73
C GLU A 69 -38.53 27.67 -53.56
N GLU A 70 -38.27 26.96 -54.67
CA GLU A 70 -37.57 25.67 -54.68
C GLU A 70 -36.10 25.81 -54.28
N GLU A 71 -35.37 26.78 -54.84
CA GLU A 71 -34.00 27.09 -54.42
C GLU A 71 -33.91 27.44 -52.93
N LEU A 72 -34.88 28.20 -52.40
CA LEU A 72 -34.93 28.55 -50.99
C LEU A 72 -35.17 27.31 -50.11
N TYR A 73 -36.03 26.40 -50.55
CA TYR A 73 -36.27 25.13 -49.86
C TYR A 73 -34.99 24.27 -49.79
N ASP A 74 -34.25 24.15 -50.89
CA ASP A 74 -33.00 23.40 -50.93
C ASP A 74 -31.93 24.02 -50.01
N VAL A 75 -31.78 25.35 -50.05
CA VAL A 75 -30.86 26.08 -49.17
C VAL A 75 -31.25 25.93 -47.69
N GLU A 76 -32.54 25.95 -47.35
CA GLU A 76 -33.00 25.69 -45.98
C GLU A 76 -32.73 24.25 -45.53
N HIS A 77 -32.84 23.28 -46.44
CA HIS A 77 -32.52 21.89 -46.18
C HIS A 77 -31.02 21.70 -45.92
N GLU A 78 -30.16 22.22 -46.80
CA GLU A 78 -28.70 22.19 -46.62
C GLU A 78 -28.29 22.88 -45.31
N ASN A 79 -28.86 24.05 -44.99
CA ASN A 79 -28.58 24.74 -43.75
C ASN A 79 -28.94 23.89 -42.51
N ARG A 80 -29.99 23.06 -42.59
CA ARG A 80 -30.35 22.14 -41.50
C ARG A 80 -29.31 21.03 -41.36
N GLU A 81 -28.88 20.43 -42.47
CA GLU A 81 -27.83 19.40 -42.46
C GLU A 81 -26.51 19.96 -41.90
N TYR A 82 -26.10 21.15 -42.32
CA TYR A 82 -24.93 21.82 -41.75
C TYR A 82 -25.08 22.09 -40.25
N ALA A 83 -26.27 22.50 -39.79
CA ALA A 83 -26.53 22.72 -38.38
C ALA A 83 -26.40 21.42 -37.56
N GLU A 84 -26.85 20.28 -38.09
CA GLU A 84 -26.70 18.97 -37.47
C GLU A 84 -25.23 18.53 -37.40
N VAL A 85 -24.47 18.70 -38.49
CA VAL A 85 -23.02 18.41 -38.53
C VAL A 85 -22.26 19.27 -37.51
N ILE A 86 -22.57 20.57 -37.43
CA ILE A 86 -21.97 21.48 -36.45
C ILE A 86 -22.27 21.00 -35.03
N ALA A 87 -23.53 20.63 -34.73
CA ALA A 87 -23.93 20.16 -33.40
C ALA A 87 -23.21 18.87 -32.98
N GLU A 88 -22.98 17.95 -33.92
CA GLU A 88 -22.24 16.71 -33.66
C GLU A 88 -20.74 16.98 -33.42
N LEU A 89 -20.11 17.82 -34.26
CA LEU A 89 -18.72 18.23 -34.07
C LEU A 89 -18.50 18.94 -32.72
N GLU A 90 -19.45 19.78 -32.30
CA GLU A 90 -19.38 20.40 -30.98
C GLU A 90 -19.45 19.38 -29.84
N ARG A 91 -20.26 18.31 -29.99
CA ARG A 91 -20.34 17.24 -29.01
C ARG A 91 -19.03 16.48 -28.93
N GLU A 92 -18.45 16.11 -30.06
CA GLU A 92 -17.17 15.41 -30.13
C GLU A 92 -16.03 16.25 -29.51
N VAL A 93 -15.99 17.56 -29.80
CA VAL A 93 -15.01 18.47 -29.20
C VAL A 93 -15.18 18.56 -27.68
N ARG A 94 -16.43 18.59 -27.17
CA ARG A 94 -16.71 18.57 -25.72
C ARG A 94 -16.24 17.27 -25.08
N ASP A 95 -16.52 16.12 -25.69
CA ASP A 95 -16.12 14.81 -25.18
C ASP A 95 -14.60 14.63 -25.20
N TYR A 96 -13.94 15.06 -26.28
CA TYR A 96 -12.48 15.05 -26.37
C TYR A 96 -11.83 15.93 -25.30
N ARG A 97 -12.35 17.15 -25.09
CA ARG A 97 -11.88 18.05 -24.02
C ARG A 97 -12.07 17.41 -22.66
N SER A 98 -13.26 16.89 -22.35
CA SER A 98 -13.54 16.21 -21.07
C SER A 98 -12.61 15.03 -20.83
N SER A 99 -12.39 14.18 -21.84
CA SER A 99 -11.43 13.05 -21.80
C SER A 99 -10.00 13.51 -21.56
N ARG A 100 -9.55 14.57 -22.24
CA ARG A 100 -8.20 15.13 -22.07
C ARG A 100 -8.01 15.71 -20.66
N TYR A 101 -8.98 16.48 -20.17
CA TYR A 101 -8.94 17.04 -18.81
C TYR A 101 -8.93 15.94 -17.76
N SER A 102 -9.75 14.89 -17.91
CA SER A 102 -9.75 13.73 -17.02
C SER A 102 -8.38 13.02 -17.00
N ARG A 103 -7.78 12.77 -18.18
CA ARG A 103 -6.43 12.17 -18.27
C ARG A 103 -5.35 13.04 -17.63
N VAL A 104 -5.40 14.36 -17.83
CA VAL A 104 -4.45 15.30 -17.22
C VAL A 104 -4.63 15.36 -15.71
N ALA A 105 -5.86 15.42 -15.21
CA ALA A 105 -6.17 15.41 -13.79
C ALA A 105 -5.68 14.13 -13.11
N ASN A 106 -5.93 12.96 -13.72
CA ASN A 106 -5.45 11.67 -13.20
C ASN A 106 -3.92 11.61 -13.14
N ARG A 107 -3.23 12.06 -14.21
CA ARG A 107 -1.76 12.15 -14.22
C ARG A 107 -1.24 13.09 -13.15
N SER A 108 -1.87 14.25 -12.97
CA SER A 108 -1.51 15.22 -11.93
C SER A 108 -1.64 14.60 -10.53
N ALA A 109 -2.74 13.89 -10.25
CA ALA A 109 -2.95 13.22 -8.97
C ALA A 109 -1.89 12.13 -8.71
N THR A 110 -1.54 11.34 -9.74
CA THR A 110 -0.45 10.34 -9.64
C THR A 110 0.89 11.00 -9.34
N ILE A 111 1.23 12.10 -10.02
CA ILE A 111 2.48 12.83 -9.78
C ILE A 111 2.53 13.35 -8.34
N THR A 112 1.44 13.95 -7.84
CA THR A 112 1.38 14.42 -6.45
C THR A 112 1.60 13.30 -5.44
N ARG A 113 1.03 12.11 -5.69
CA ARG A 113 1.26 10.94 -4.84
C ARG A 113 2.72 10.50 -4.86
N LEU A 114 3.32 10.40 -6.05
CA LEU A 114 4.72 10.00 -6.21
C LEU A 114 5.69 10.97 -5.52
N ILE A 115 5.40 12.28 -5.53
CA ILE A 115 6.19 13.29 -4.80
C ILE A 115 6.10 13.03 -3.29
N GLY A 116 4.90 12.73 -2.77
CA GLY A 116 4.73 12.37 -1.35
C GLY A 116 5.51 11.10 -0.96
N ASP A 117 5.45 10.07 -1.80
CA ASP A 117 6.20 8.82 -1.59
C ASP A 117 7.73 9.07 -1.62
N GLU A 118 8.21 9.99 -2.48
CA GLU A 118 9.62 10.38 -2.55
C GLU A 118 10.10 11.04 -1.25
N ASP A 119 9.30 11.95 -0.69
CA ASP A 119 9.62 12.64 0.57
C ASP A 119 9.63 11.67 1.76
N GLU A 120 8.70 10.72 1.81
CA GLU A 120 8.70 9.66 2.83
C GLU A 120 9.96 8.78 2.73
N LEU A 121 10.34 8.38 1.51
CA LEU A 121 11.55 7.60 1.29
C LEU A 121 12.81 8.37 1.71
N LYS A 122 12.90 9.68 1.42
CA LYS A 122 14.01 10.52 1.88
C LYS A 122 14.08 10.57 3.41
N ALA A 123 12.95 10.73 4.09
CA ALA A 123 12.92 10.71 5.55
C ALA A 123 13.38 9.37 6.14
N ARG A 124 12.97 8.25 5.52
CA ARG A 124 13.42 6.91 5.92
C ARG A 124 14.91 6.66 5.66
N ILE A 125 15.46 7.23 4.59
CA ILE A 125 16.90 7.15 4.32
C ILE A 125 17.68 7.89 5.41
N ALA A 126 17.26 9.10 5.77
CA ALA A 126 17.90 9.89 6.84
C ALA A 126 17.87 9.16 8.21
N ASP A 127 16.72 8.59 8.60
CA ASP A 127 16.63 7.80 9.85
C ASP A 127 17.56 6.57 9.84
N ASN A 128 17.66 5.89 8.69
CA ASN A 128 18.57 4.76 8.54
C ASN A 128 20.05 5.19 8.61
N GLU A 129 20.41 6.35 8.06
CA GLU A 129 21.76 6.92 8.17
C GLU A 129 22.13 7.19 9.63
N ASP A 130 21.24 7.86 10.38
CA ASP A 130 21.43 8.10 11.82
C ASP A 130 21.60 6.79 12.61
N ARG A 131 20.80 5.77 12.27
CA ARG A 131 20.89 4.44 12.90
C ARG A 131 22.21 3.74 12.59
N ILE A 132 22.72 3.88 11.37
CA ILE A 132 24.03 3.34 10.97
C ILE A 132 25.14 4.00 11.79
N ASP A 133 25.10 5.31 11.97
CA ASP A 133 26.09 6.06 12.75
C ASP A 133 26.13 5.61 14.22
N ILE A 134 24.95 5.41 14.83
CA ILE A 134 24.85 4.84 16.20
C ILE A 134 25.49 3.45 16.25
N LEU A 135 25.20 2.58 15.28
CA LEU A 135 25.76 1.22 15.24
C LEU A 135 27.29 1.23 15.06
N LEU A 136 27.81 2.13 14.22
CA LEU A 136 29.25 2.30 14.03
C LEU A 136 29.94 2.76 15.32
N LYS A 137 29.33 3.72 16.05
CA LYS A 137 29.81 4.17 17.36
C LYS A 137 29.84 3.03 18.38
N ASN A 138 28.76 2.26 18.49
CA ASN A 138 28.68 1.13 19.40
C ASN A 138 29.72 0.05 19.07
N ASN A 139 29.90 -0.28 17.78
CA ASN A 139 30.92 -1.23 17.35
C ASN A 139 32.34 -0.77 17.71
N LYS A 140 32.62 0.53 17.60
CA LYS A 140 33.90 1.11 18.03
C LYS A 140 34.11 0.91 19.54
N GLU A 141 33.09 1.18 20.34
CA GLU A 141 33.14 0.99 21.80
C GLU A 141 33.35 -0.48 22.19
N TYR A 142 32.60 -1.40 21.58
CA TYR A 142 32.78 -2.84 21.81
C TYR A 142 34.19 -3.32 21.46
N LYS A 143 34.77 -2.80 20.38
CA LYS A 143 36.16 -3.12 19.99
C LYS A 143 37.16 -2.66 21.05
N GLU A 144 36.95 -1.49 21.63
CA GLU A 144 37.80 -0.96 22.71
C GLU A 144 37.65 -1.78 24.00
N GLN A 145 36.41 -2.09 24.40
CA GLN A 145 36.13 -2.95 25.56
C GLN A 145 36.77 -4.34 25.40
N ASN A 146 36.67 -4.94 24.20
CA ASN A 146 37.27 -6.24 23.93
C ASN A 146 38.81 -6.19 24.02
N ASN A 147 39.44 -5.10 23.56
CA ASN A 147 40.88 -4.90 23.73
C ASN A 147 41.27 -4.80 25.21
N LYS A 148 40.50 -4.06 26.03
CA LYS A 148 40.71 -3.94 27.49
C LYS A 148 40.55 -5.29 28.20
N LEU A 149 39.56 -6.10 27.81
CA LEU A 149 39.38 -7.45 28.35
C LEU A 149 40.54 -8.36 27.97
N LYS A 150 41.04 -8.25 26.73
CA LYS A 150 42.20 -9.03 26.26
C LYS A 150 43.46 -8.71 27.06
N THR A 151 43.71 -7.43 27.38
CA THR A 151 44.83 -7.05 28.25
C THR A 151 44.65 -7.56 29.68
N LEU A 152 43.45 -7.41 30.26
CA LEU A 152 43.15 -7.88 31.61
C LEU A 152 43.30 -9.41 31.74
N ASN A 153 42.85 -10.17 30.73
CA ASN A 153 43.02 -11.62 30.69
C ASN A 153 44.49 -12.01 30.65
N LYS A 154 45.34 -11.28 29.91
CA LYS A 154 46.78 -11.51 29.89
C LYS A 154 47.40 -11.27 31.27
N ASP A 155 47.03 -10.17 31.93
CA ASP A 155 47.52 -9.86 33.28
C ASP A 155 47.07 -10.91 34.30
N ASN A 156 45.80 -11.33 34.25
CA ASN A 156 45.27 -12.37 35.12
C ASN A 156 45.98 -13.71 34.90
N ALA A 157 46.25 -14.10 33.65
CA ALA A 157 47.03 -15.30 33.35
C ALA A 157 48.43 -15.25 34.00
N THR A 158 49.11 -14.09 33.96
CA THR A 158 50.42 -13.94 34.64
C THR A 158 50.32 -14.02 36.16
N LYS A 159 49.25 -13.48 36.76
CA LYS A 159 49.00 -13.58 38.21
C LYS A 159 48.71 -15.01 38.65
N ILE A 160 47.88 -15.73 37.89
CA ILE A 160 47.57 -17.15 38.13
C ILE A 160 48.86 -17.97 38.10
N ALA A 161 49.68 -17.85 37.04
CA ALA A 161 50.95 -18.58 36.94
C ALA A 161 51.90 -18.28 38.12
N ARG A 162 51.93 -17.03 38.61
CA ARG A 162 52.71 -16.67 39.82
C ARG A 162 52.18 -17.34 41.09
N LEU A 163 50.87 -17.37 41.27
CA LEU A 163 50.23 -18.01 42.44
C LEU A 163 50.41 -19.53 42.39
N GLU A 164 50.24 -20.16 41.23
CA GLU A 164 50.50 -21.59 41.04
C GLU A 164 51.94 -21.96 41.39
N ALA A 165 52.91 -21.13 40.98
CA ALA A 165 54.31 -21.32 41.37
C ALA A 165 54.55 -21.17 42.88
N GLN A 166 53.79 -20.31 43.58
CA GLN A 166 53.84 -20.19 45.04
C GLN A 166 53.21 -21.41 45.73
N ILE A 167 52.05 -21.88 45.26
CA ILE A 167 51.38 -23.08 45.79
C ILE A 167 52.28 -24.29 45.62
N ALA A 168 52.91 -24.46 44.47
CA ALA A 168 53.85 -25.57 44.22
C ALA A 168 55.05 -25.55 45.20
N LYS A 169 55.52 -24.37 45.60
CA LYS A 169 56.57 -24.23 46.62
C LYS A 169 56.08 -24.63 48.02
N VAL A 170 54.87 -24.22 48.41
CA VAL A 170 54.29 -24.54 49.73
C VAL A 170 53.90 -26.03 49.82
N ALA A 171 53.37 -26.61 48.75
CA ALA A 171 53.01 -28.03 48.69
C ALA A 171 54.21 -28.99 48.73
N ALA A 172 55.43 -28.49 48.52
CA ALA A 172 56.66 -29.24 48.73
C ALA A 172 57.04 -29.39 50.23
N GLU A 173 56.31 -28.77 51.16
CA GLU A 173 56.43 -29.05 52.60
C GLU A 173 55.52 -30.22 53.04
N PRO A 174 56.01 -31.15 53.88
CA PRO A 174 55.27 -32.36 54.24
C PRO A 174 54.19 -32.08 55.30
N GLY A 175 52.91 -32.07 54.91
CA GLY A 175 51.80 -31.82 55.82
C GLY A 175 50.44 -32.42 55.39
N ARG A 176 50.18 -33.63 55.89
CA ARG A 176 48.89 -34.33 56.14
C ARG A 176 47.71 -34.23 55.14
N ASN A 177 47.45 -35.40 54.55
CA ASN A 177 46.26 -35.81 53.80
C ASN A 177 44.94 -35.69 54.57
N THR A 178 43.89 -35.21 53.91
CA THR A 178 42.52 -35.71 54.09
C THR A 178 41.79 -35.67 52.75
N ALA A 179 41.71 -36.82 52.10
CA ALA A 179 40.92 -37.05 50.90
C ALA A 179 39.50 -37.45 51.30
N VAL A 180 38.53 -36.57 51.02
CA VAL A 180 37.12 -36.95 50.89
C VAL A 180 36.91 -37.24 49.41
N ALA A 181 36.50 -38.47 49.09
CA ALA A 181 36.19 -38.91 47.73
C ALA A 181 34.99 -38.12 47.20
N LYS A 182 35.28 -37.00 46.52
CA LYS A 182 34.32 -36.32 45.66
C LYS A 182 34.13 -37.19 44.43
N GLN A 183 32.89 -37.55 44.17
CA GLN A 183 32.46 -38.16 42.92
C GLN A 183 33.05 -37.35 41.74
N ASN A 184 33.68 -38.05 40.79
CA ASN A 184 34.44 -37.41 39.71
C ASN A 184 33.53 -36.43 38.95
N SER A 185 33.89 -35.14 38.98
CA SER A 185 33.14 -34.06 38.31
C SER A 185 33.00 -34.26 36.79
N PHE A 186 33.88 -35.07 36.22
CA PHE A 186 33.84 -35.49 34.82
C PHE A 186 32.61 -36.36 34.50
N ASP A 187 32.29 -37.32 35.37
CA ASP A 187 31.19 -38.27 35.16
C ASP A 187 29.83 -37.54 35.20
N VAL A 188 29.69 -36.55 36.08
CA VAL A 188 28.46 -35.73 36.21
C VAL A 188 28.20 -34.91 34.94
N ARG A 189 29.23 -34.31 34.34
CA ARG A 189 29.10 -33.53 33.10
C ARG A 189 28.73 -34.41 31.92
N GLN A 190 29.40 -35.57 31.78
CA GLN A 190 29.12 -36.49 30.69
C GLN A 190 27.68 -37.03 30.76
N GLN A 191 27.21 -37.37 31.96
CA GLN A 191 25.82 -37.79 32.19
C GLN A 191 24.84 -36.67 31.86
N ALA A 192 25.14 -35.42 32.22
CA ALA A 192 24.29 -34.27 31.89
C ALA A 192 24.21 -34.04 30.37
N GLU A 193 25.32 -34.15 29.63
CA GLU A 193 25.34 -34.01 28.16
C GLU A 193 24.52 -35.10 27.47
N GLN A 194 24.69 -36.36 27.87
CA GLN A 194 23.91 -37.47 27.35
C GLN A 194 22.42 -37.27 27.60
N LEU A 195 22.05 -36.87 28.82
CA LEU A 195 20.67 -36.60 29.19
C LEU A 195 20.06 -35.43 28.42
N GLN A 196 20.88 -34.40 28.14
CA GLN A 196 20.48 -33.25 27.34
C GLN A 196 20.10 -33.66 25.91
N GLU A 197 20.85 -34.57 25.30
CA GLU A 197 20.56 -35.01 23.93
C GLU A 197 19.33 -35.92 23.85
N VAL A 198 19.15 -36.79 24.85
CA VAL A 198 17.92 -37.60 24.99
C VAL A 198 16.70 -36.68 25.15
N MET A 199 16.77 -35.69 26.04
CA MET A 199 15.70 -34.71 26.24
C MET A 199 15.37 -33.94 24.96
N ARG A 200 16.39 -33.42 24.26
CA ARG A 200 16.18 -32.69 22.99
C ARG A 200 15.53 -33.56 21.93
N SER A 201 15.91 -34.83 21.85
CA SER A 201 15.37 -35.78 20.88
C SER A 201 13.91 -36.12 21.18
N ALA A 202 13.59 -36.37 22.46
CA ALA A 202 12.21 -36.63 22.90
C ALA A 202 11.29 -35.44 22.66
N ILE A 203 11.72 -34.22 23.00
CA ILE A 203 10.95 -32.99 22.74
C ILE A 203 10.73 -32.80 21.24
N ARG A 204 11.77 -32.99 20.41
CA ARG A 204 11.64 -32.92 18.93
C ARG A 204 10.62 -33.94 18.40
N ALA A 205 10.60 -35.15 18.94
CA ALA A 205 9.64 -36.18 18.53
C ALA A 205 8.18 -35.82 18.88
N GLN A 206 7.96 -35.05 19.95
CA GLN A 206 6.63 -34.55 20.33
C GLN A 206 6.18 -33.34 19.48
N ILE A 207 7.12 -32.54 18.97
CA ILE A 207 6.85 -31.37 18.13
C ILE A 207 6.54 -31.85 16.70
N LYS A 208 5.25 -32.08 16.44
CA LYS A 208 4.72 -32.37 15.10
C LYS A 208 3.86 -31.22 14.62
N TRP A 209 3.90 -30.95 13.31
CA TRP A 209 3.00 -30.00 12.68
C TRP A 209 1.55 -30.42 12.89
N ALA A 210 0.72 -29.49 13.35
CA ALA A 210 -0.72 -29.67 13.53
C ALA A 210 -1.44 -28.36 13.23
N LEU A 211 -2.70 -28.42 12.81
CA LEU A 211 -3.52 -27.24 12.52
C LEU A 211 -3.61 -26.26 13.71
N CYS A 212 -3.61 -26.76 14.95
CA CYS A 212 -3.62 -25.96 16.17
C CYS A 212 -2.33 -25.17 16.44
N CYS A 213 -1.24 -25.43 15.70
CA CYS A 213 0.01 -24.67 15.82
C CYS A 213 -0.09 -23.23 15.28
N LYS A 214 -1.14 -22.90 14.49
CA LYS A 214 -1.32 -21.56 13.90
C LYS A 214 -1.96 -20.54 14.84
N THR A 215 -2.80 -20.96 15.77
CA THR A 215 -3.69 -20.05 16.53
C THR A 215 -3.33 -19.91 18.00
N SER A 216 -3.07 -21.00 18.73
CA SER A 216 -2.91 -20.96 20.20
C SER A 216 -1.63 -21.63 20.72
N GLY A 217 -0.84 -22.22 19.82
CA GLY A 217 0.26 -23.13 20.16
C GLY A 217 -0.23 -24.44 20.78
N LYS A 218 0.52 -25.52 20.59
CA LYS A 218 0.28 -26.84 21.21
C LYS A 218 1.21 -27.02 22.41
N ARG A 219 0.73 -27.68 23.46
CA ARG A 219 1.53 -27.99 24.65
C ARG A 219 2.42 -29.21 24.41
N TRP A 220 3.59 -29.20 25.02
CA TRP A 220 4.51 -30.34 25.10
C TRP A 220 4.96 -30.51 26.56
N SER A 221 5.31 -31.74 26.93
CA SER A 221 5.81 -32.04 28.27
C SER A 221 6.75 -33.24 28.21
N TYR A 222 7.89 -33.12 28.88
CA TYR A 222 8.89 -34.15 29.00
C TYR A 222 9.22 -34.35 30.48
N THR A 223 9.12 -35.58 30.95
CA THR A 223 9.47 -35.98 32.32
C THR A 223 10.59 -36.99 32.28
N CYS A 224 11.58 -36.82 33.15
CA CYS A 224 12.75 -37.67 33.18
C CYS A 224 13.28 -37.84 34.61
N VAL A 225 13.75 -39.04 34.92
CA VAL A 225 14.46 -39.36 36.18
C VAL A 225 15.95 -39.16 35.95
N VAL A 226 16.62 -38.54 36.92
CA VAL A 226 18.04 -38.20 36.88
C VAL A 226 18.79 -39.06 37.90
N PRO A 227 20.01 -39.54 37.59
CA PRO A 227 20.79 -40.36 38.54
C PRO A 227 21.15 -39.65 39.84
N SER A 228 21.36 -38.33 39.81
CA SER A 228 21.64 -37.50 40.98
C SER A 228 21.20 -36.05 40.77
N ALA A 229 21.01 -35.31 41.86
CA ALA A 229 20.70 -33.89 41.81
C ALA A 229 21.82 -33.07 41.14
N ASP A 230 23.09 -33.45 41.34
CA ASP A 230 24.24 -32.76 40.72
C ASP A 230 24.19 -32.80 39.18
N VAL A 231 23.73 -33.91 38.60
CA VAL A 231 23.52 -34.03 37.15
C VAL A 231 22.41 -33.09 36.69
N PHE A 232 21.34 -32.94 37.48
CA PHE A 232 20.25 -32.00 37.17
C PHE A 232 20.72 -30.54 37.19
N TYR A 233 21.44 -30.12 38.23
CA TYR A 233 21.99 -28.77 38.32
C TYR A 233 22.98 -28.49 37.18
N THR A 234 23.85 -29.45 36.88
CA THR A 234 24.79 -29.36 35.76
C THR A 234 24.06 -29.27 34.41
N LEU A 235 23.00 -30.05 34.20
CA LEU A 235 22.20 -30.08 32.97
C LEU A 235 21.55 -28.73 32.65
N PHE A 236 21.02 -28.05 33.67
CA PHE A 236 20.37 -26.75 33.53
C PHE A 236 21.30 -25.56 33.78
N ASN A 237 22.59 -25.83 34.04
CA ASN A 237 23.60 -24.83 34.40
C ASN A 237 23.12 -23.94 35.57
N MET A 238 22.48 -24.58 36.55
CA MET A 238 22.07 -23.98 37.82
C MET A 238 23.10 -24.35 38.86
N ASP A 239 23.43 -23.44 39.78
CA ASP A 239 24.08 -23.85 41.02
C ASP A 239 23.00 -24.21 42.05
N ALA A 240 23.35 -25.05 43.04
CA ALA A 240 22.41 -25.46 44.08
C ALA A 240 21.87 -24.28 44.92
N ALA A 241 22.58 -23.14 44.92
CA ALA A 241 22.15 -21.91 45.59
C ALA A 241 21.11 -21.10 44.77
N THR A 242 21.11 -21.27 43.45
CA THR A 242 20.28 -20.57 42.46
C THR A 242 18.91 -21.23 42.30
N GLU A 243 18.73 -22.46 42.80
CA GLU A 243 17.43 -23.14 42.87
C GLU A 243 16.38 -22.32 43.64
N LEU A 244 16.82 -21.51 44.61
CA LEU A 244 15.96 -20.57 45.36
C LEU A 244 15.59 -19.30 44.57
N ALA A 245 16.30 -18.97 43.48
CA ALA A 245 16.16 -17.71 42.75
C ALA A 245 15.61 -17.84 41.31
N ALA A 246 15.71 -19.02 40.68
CA ALA A 246 15.42 -19.18 39.25
C ALA A 246 13.97 -19.65 38.96
N ARG A 247 13.01 -18.74 39.13
CA ARG A 247 11.77 -18.77 38.32
C ARG A 247 11.91 -17.71 37.23
N ASN A 248 11.95 -18.17 35.97
CA ASN A 248 11.84 -17.38 34.72
C ASN A 248 13.16 -16.94 34.07
N SER A 249 13.59 -17.65 33.02
CA SER A 249 13.92 -17.08 31.70
C SER A 249 14.73 -18.05 30.83
N GLY A 250 14.42 -18.11 29.53
CA GLY A 250 15.31 -18.69 28.53
C GLY A 250 14.60 -19.21 27.29
N SER A 251 14.56 -18.41 26.22
CA SER A 251 14.12 -18.85 24.88
C SER A 251 15.34 -19.16 23.99
N ARG A 252 15.32 -20.30 23.30
CA ARG A 252 16.32 -20.67 22.26
C ARG A 252 15.59 -20.99 20.95
N ARG A 253 16.12 -20.48 19.81
CA ARG A 253 15.56 -20.63 18.45
C ARG A 253 16.30 -21.70 17.63
N LYS A 254 15.59 -22.37 16.72
CA LYS A 254 16.13 -23.16 15.59
C LYS A 254 15.28 -22.91 14.35
N LEU A 255 15.92 -22.82 13.18
CA LEU A 255 15.29 -22.60 11.87
C LEU A 255 15.20 -23.90 11.07
N ILE A 256 14.03 -24.17 10.46
CA ILE A 256 13.85 -25.19 9.41
C ILE A 256 12.99 -24.60 8.29
N ARG A 257 13.34 -24.95 7.04
CA ARG A 257 12.80 -24.43 5.78
C ARG A 257 11.28 -24.63 5.67
N TYR A 258 10.57 -23.53 5.40
CA TYR A 258 9.15 -23.35 5.01
C TYR A 258 8.08 -23.02 6.07
N ASN A 259 8.41 -22.94 7.35
CA ASN A 259 7.72 -22.20 8.42
C ASN A 259 8.32 -22.68 9.74
N SER A 260 8.97 -21.82 10.51
CA SER A 260 9.60 -22.23 11.77
C SER A 260 8.54 -22.42 12.85
N LEU A 261 8.34 -23.67 13.30
CA LEU A 261 7.72 -23.93 14.59
C LEU A 261 8.72 -23.54 15.67
N GLU A 262 8.37 -22.53 16.45
CA GLU A 262 9.17 -22.09 17.58
C GLU A 262 8.48 -22.52 18.88
N LEU A 263 9.26 -22.55 19.96
CA LEU A 263 8.68 -22.57 21.30
C LEU A 263 7.98 -21.22 21.49
N VAL A 264 6.67 -21.19 21.25
CA VAL A 264 5.82 -20.00 21.34
C VAL A 264 5.30 -19.89 22.76
N GLY A 265 5.82 -18.90 23.50
CA GLY A 265 5.46 -18.62 24.88
C GLY A 265 6.65 -18.00 25.60
N LYS A 266 6.38 -17.01 26.46
CA LYS A 266 7.42 -16.43 27.33
C LYS A 266 7.97 -17.45 28.33
N ASP A 267 7.19 -18.49 28.62
CA ASP A 267 7.40 -19.36 29.78
C ASP A 267 7.59 -20.82 29.36
N VAL A 268 8.80 -21.34 29.60
CA VAL A 268 9.07 -22.78 29.73
C VAL A 268 9.07 -23.08 31.21
N PHE A 269 8.25 -24.03 31.64
CA PHE A 269 8.10 -24.40 33.04
C PHE A 269 8.97 -25.61 33.36
N LEU A 270 9.86 -25.45 34.34
CA LEU A 270 10.67 -26.52 34.92
C LEU A 270 10.14 -26.85 36.31
N LYS A 271 9.78 -28.10 36.55
CA LYS A 271 9.41 -28.63 37.86
C LYS A 271 10.44 -29.70 38.26
N TRP A 272 11.08 -29.54 39.40
CA TRP A 272 12.01 -30.50 39.98
C TRP A 272 11.40 -31.15 41.23
N ASP A 273 11.57 -32.46 41.35
CA ASP A 273 11.23 -33.24 42.54
C ASP A 273 12.51 -33.91 43.06
N ALA A 274 13.11 -33.28 44.08
CA ALA A 274 14.33 -33.77 44.70
C ALA A 274 14.14 -35.12 45.41
N GLY A 275 12.94 -35.43 45.90
CA GLY A 275 12.67 -36.68 46.61
C GLY A 275 12.66 -37.88 45.66
N ALA A 276 12.16 -37.68 44.44
CA ALA A 276 12.08 -38.72 43.42
C ALA A 276 13.16 -38.60 42.33
N ASN A 277 14.10 -37.67 42.48
CA ASN A 277 15.13 -37.31 41.49
C ASN A 277 14.58 -37.18 40.07
N ASN A 278 13.42 -36.55 39.90
CA ASN A 278 12.81 -36.40 38.58
C ASN A 278 12.49 -34.93 38.28
N PHE A 279 12.59 -34.54 37.02
CA PHE A 279 12.12 -33.24 36.55
C PHE A 279 11.11 -33.37 35.43
N THR A 280 10.25 -32.37 35.34
CA THR A 280 9.34 -32.18 34.21
C THR A 280 9.56 -30.81 33.59
N VAL A 281 9.82 -30.79 32.29
CA VAL A 281 9.83 -29.57 31.48
C VAL A 281 8.56 -29.53 30.65
N SER A 282 7.87 -28.39 30.65
CA SER A 282 6.70 -28.20 29.81
C SER A 282 6.67 -26.81 29.18
N GLY A 283 6.00 -26.71 28.04
CA GLY A 283 5.88 -25.45 27.33
C GLY A 283 4.84 -25.50 26.23
N LYS A 284 4.78 -24.43 25.44
CA LYS A 284 3.97 -24.33 24.23
C LYS A 284 4.86 -24.17 23.00
N TYR A 285 4.41 -24.66 21.86
CA TYR A 285 5.07 -24.51 20.56
C TYR A 285 4.05 -24.15 19.47
N GLY A 286 4.45 -23.36 18.48
CA GLY A 286 3.55 -22.87 17.44
C GLY A 286 4.26 -22.05 16.38
N VAL A 287 3.48 -21.46 15.47
CA VAL A 287 3.98 -20.42 14.56
C VAL A 287 4.00 -19.12 15.36
N THR A 288 5.18 -18.53 15.54
CA THR A 288 5.27 -17.17 16.09
C THR A 288 4.50 -16.29 15.12
N ALA A 289 3.39 -15.69 15.58
CA ALA A 289 2.64 -14.75 14.77
C ALA A 289 3.66 -13.71 14.30
N ILE A 290 4.04 -13.79 13.02
CA ILE A 290 4.73 -12.72 12.35
C ILE A 290 3.76 -11.57 12.54
N ALA A 291 4.17 -10.55 13.31
CA ALA A 291 3.45 -9.31 13.35
C ALA A 291 3.33 -8.88 11.90
N TYR A 292 2.19 -9.16 11.28
CA TYR A 292 1.75 -8.44 10.12
C TYR A 292 1.61 -7.03 10.68
N LEU A 293 2.67 -6.25 10.50
CA LEU A 293 2.63 -4.80 10.62
C LEU A 293 1.62 -4.36 9.57
N GLU A 294 0.37 -4.21 10.00
CA GLU A 294 -0.58 -3.28 9.39
C GLU A 294 -0.13 -1.85 9.68
#